data_AF-A0A365TZ53-F1
#
_entry.id   AF-A0A365TZ53-F1
#
_cell.length_a   1.000
_cell.length_b   1.000
_cell.length_c   1.000
_cell.angle_alpha   90.00
_cell.angle_beta   90.00
_cell.angle_gamma   90.00
#
_symmetry.space_group_name_H-M   'P 1'
#
loop_
_entity.id
_entity.type
_entity.pdbx_description
1 polymer ?
#
loop_
_entity_poly.entity_id
_entity_poly.type
_entity_poly.pdbx_seq_one_letter_code
_entity_poly.pdbx_strand_id
1 'polypeptide(L)'
;MAGNGHYDADRIRQLLKSEGNIRRVIDDLYGPDAVYDARSKVITIADVLGGSGESCKIQLSGTYAGRFRDFNPGGTRESGDLIDAVMEVRRLSFPEALAHVGALLGEAPRLQSVETPKKPPASKTHDDLQPINPETLIRYQSLLDREPRAIAYLEGRGLNRGTIERFGLGIAPPYPHDAPKDRQTRFALTSPIVDRRGRFLGRMPKTTIPDLTTNPRDAKGWCHGNPQSYWDGKIGHKTRLFVTEGMKDLWRLSQEMQGTGLGSEMALLTSTHGSGIPEEWKDPEFWAPWDEVFLGQDADPAGQAMAQKCRRLAMRDVRRMRPPGVEGADWTDYFQSGARLTEFEALLAEAPRLEARIEEAKPDRPLDADDDGEYAIERININGAFQKGQLYYPFRVRRTETVEVLEHLPDGRRIKVPKKTHVLVTQIVRSDGDVLTPKEMPSPAGTADEDRIIALEDGTIITSIPRPEDYATWRTESINAYIAKVRENQEPHRPFGEIMADLLDHLRTTT
;
A
#
# COMPACT_ATOMS: atom_id res chain seq x y z
N MET A 1 7.35 -21.03 -28.49
CA MET A 1 6.72 -19.87 -29.13
C MET A 1 5.23 -20.12 -29.31
N ALA A 2 4.41 -19.54 -28.43
CA ALA A 2 2.98 -19.28 -28.63
C ALA A 2 2.78 -17.86 -28.10
N GLY A 3 2.28 -16.95 -28.93
CA GLY A 3 2.09 -15.55 -28.52
C GLY A 3 0.99 -15.48 -27.47
N ASN A 4 1.28 -14.90 -26.30
CA ASN A 4 0.26 -14.56 -25.30
C ASN A 4 -0.65 -13.48 -25.90
N GLY A 5 -1.73 -13.89 -26.54
CA GLY A 5 -2.76 -12.96 -26.96
C GLY A 5 -3.51 -12.42 -25.74
N HIS A 6 -3.83 -11.12 -25.75
CA HIS A 6 -4.57 -10.47 -24.68
C HIS A 6 -6.05 -10.30 -25.07
N TYR A 7 -6.94 -10.37 -24.09
CA TYR A 7 -8.38 -10.12 -24.26
C TYR A 7 -8.71 -8.65 -24.00
N ASP A 8 -9.62 -8.08 -24.80
CA ASP A 8 -10.09 -6.70 -24.66
C ASP A 8 -11.18 -6.60 -23.58
N ALA A 9 -10.89 -5.91 -22.49
CA ALA A 9 -11.79 -5.80 -21.33
C ALA A 9 -13.14 -5.18 -21.67
N ASP A 10 -13.17 -4.15 -22.54
CA ASP A 10 -14.41 -3.46 -22.89
C ASP A 10 -15.27 -4.34 -23.80
N ARG A 11 -14.61 -5.13 -24.65
CA ARG A 11 -15.29 -6.13 -25.48
C ARG A 11 -15.91 -7.24 -24.63
N ILE A 12 -15.18 -7.77 -23.66
CA ILE A 12 -15.71 -8.78 -22.72
C ILE A 12 -16.89 -8.22 -21.93
N ARG A 13 -16.77 -7.00 -21.38
CA ARG A 13 -17.90 -6.36 -20.67
C ARG A 13 -19.11 -6.13 -21.57
N GLN A 14 -18.90 -5.84 -22.85
CA GLN A 14 -20.00 -5.71 -23.80
C GLN A 14 -20.69 -7.05 -24.06
N LEU A 15 -19.94 -8.16 -24.14
CA LEU A 15 -20.51 -9.51 -24.25
C LEU A 15 -21.30 -9.89 -23.00
N LEU A 16 -20.86 -9.45 -21.82
CA LEU A 16 -21.52 -9.67 -20.52
C LEU A 16 -22.77 -8.80 -20.30
N LYS A 17 -23.29 -8.12 -21.32
CA LYS A 17 -24.63 -7.51 -21.29
C LYS A 17 -25.72 -8.44 -21.84
N SER A 18 -25.33 -9.54 -22.49
CA SER A 18 -26.25 -10.54 -23.02
C SER A 18 -26.63 -11.55 -21.93
N GLU A 19 -27.93 -11.75 -21.71
CA GLU A 19 -28.44 -12.72 -20.72
C GLU A 19 -27.84 -14.12 -20.93
N GLY A 20 -27.67 -14.57 -22.19
CA GLY A 20 -27.09 -15.88 -22.49
C GLY A 20 -25.61 -16.01 -22.09
N ASN A 21 -24.83 -14.95 -22.27
CA ASN A 21 -23.42 -14.94 -21.88
C ASN A 21 -23.27 -14.82 -20.37
N ILE A 22 -24.10 -13.99 -19.73
CA ILE A 22 -24.15 -13.85 -18.27
C ILE A 22 -24.42 -15.21 -17.64
N ARG A 23 -25.45 -15.94 -18.12
CA ARG A 23 -25.77 -17.28 -17.63
C ARG A 23 -24.61 -18.24 -17.78
N ARG A 24 -23.94 -18.25 -18.93
CA ARG A 24 -22.79 -19.12 -19.16
C ARG A 24 -21.66 -18.90 -18.14
N VAL A 25 -21.40 -17.65 -17.76
CA VAL A 25 -20.41 -17.34 -16.71
C VAL A 25 -20.89 -17.75 -15.33
N ILE A 26 -22.17 -17.51 -15.02
CA ILE A 26 -22.76 -17.90 -13.73
C ILE A 26 -22.79 -19.42 -13.56
N ASP A 27 -23.14 -20.16 -14.61
CA ASP A 27 -23.16 -21.61 -14.63
C ASP A 27 -21.73 -22.19 -14.43
N ASP A 28 -20.71 -21.55 -15.00
CA ASP A 28 -19.30 -21.91 -14.76
C ASP A 28 -18.86 -21.67 -13.31
N LEU A 29 -19.26 -20.53 -12.73
CA LEU A 29 -18.82 -20.12 -11.40
C LEU A 29 -19.55 -20.86 -10.27
N TYR A 30 -20.87 -20.94 -10.36
CA TYR A 30 -21.73 -21.31 -9.23
C TYR A 30 -22.56 -22.56 -9.50
N GLY A 31 -22.75 -22.94 -10.77
CA GLY A 31 -23.50 -24.14 -11.16
C GLY A 31 -24.84 -24.28 -10.41
N PRO A 32 -25.06 -25.36 -9.63
CA PRO A 32 -26.33 -25.62 -8.96
C PRO A 32 -26.65 -24.66 -7.80
N ASP A 33 -25.67 -23.89 -7.31
CA ASP A 33 -25.89 -22.93 -6.22
C ASP A 33 -26.68 -21.69 -6.67
N ALA A 34 -26.66 -21.40 -7.98
CA ALA A 34 -27.33 -20.24 -8.56
C ALA A 34 -28.84 -20.49 -8.74
N VAL A 35 -29.68 -19.77 -7.99
CA VAL A 35 -31.13 -19.83 -8.14
C VAL A 35 -31.60 -18.73 -9.09
N TYR A 36 -32.27 -19.11 -10.17
CA TYR A 36 -32.77 -18.18 -11.17
C TYR A 36 -34.23 -17.78 -10.97
N ASP A 37 -34.48 -16.48 -10.82
CA ASP A 37 -35.83 -15.91 -10.86
C ASP A 37 -36.15 -15.34 -12.25
N ALA A 38 -36.99 -16.08 -12.98
CA ALA A 38 -37.44 -15.71 -14.31
C ALA A 38 -38.27 -14.43 -14.40
N ARG A 39 -38.94 -14.05 -13.31
CA ARG A 39 -39.80 -12.86 -13.28
C ARG A 39 -38.99 -11.59 -13.06
N SER A 40 -38.05 -11.61 -12.12
CA SER A 40 -37.22 -10.45 -11.79
C SER A 40 -35.95 -10.33 -12.66
N LYS A 41 -35.62 -11.35 -13.46
CA LYS A 41 -34.39 -11.42 -14.26
C LYS A 41 -33.14 -11.26 -13.38
N VAL A 42 -33.17 -11.91 -12.22
CA VAL A 42 -32.10 -11.91 -11.22
C VAL A 42 -31.71 -13.35 -10.92
N ILE A 43 -30.42 -13.55 -10.63
CA ILE A 43 -29.90 -14.78 -10.03
C ILE A 43 -29.49 -14.48 -8.60
N THR A 44 -29.79 -15.41 -7.69
CA THR A 44 -29.46 -15.28 -6.27
C THR A 44 -28.54 -16.40 -5.81
N ILE A 45 -27.55 -16.03 -4.99
CA ILE A 45 -26.57 -16.92 -4.33
C ILE A 45 -26.33 -16.42 -2.89
N ALA A 46 -25.71 -17.25 -2.05
CA ALA A 46 -25.43 -16.91 -0.66
C ALA A 46 -24.47 -15.74 -0.53
N ASP A 47 -23.37 -15.75 -1.27
CA ASP A 47 -22.43 -14.61 -1.39
C ASP A 47 -21.69 -14.68 -2.75
N VAL A 48 -20.76 -13.76 -3.01
CA VAL A 48 -19.99 -13.76 -4.28
C VAL A 48 -19.09 -14.98 -4.48
N LEU A 49 -18.77 -15.75 -3.43
CA LEU A 49 -18.00 -17.00 -3.55
C LEU A 49 -18.90 -18.21 -3.89
N GLY A 50 -20.21 -18.08 -3.77
CA GLY A 50 -21.19 -19.10 -4.12
C GLY A 50 -22.02 -19.58 -2.92
N GLY A 51 -22.61 -20.77 -3.02
CA GLY A 51 -23.49 -21.33 -2.00
C GLY A 51 -24.97 -20.96 -2.14
N SER A 52 -25.84 -21.79 -1.55
CA SER A 52 -27.29 -21.60 -1.58
C SER A 52 -27.73 -20.45 -0.66
N GLY A 53 -28.31 -19.40 -1.24
CA GLY A 53 -28.84 -18.27 -0.48
C GLY A 53 -29.37 -17.13 -1.35
N GLU A 54 -29.79 -16.03 -0.72
CA GLU A 54 -30.45 -14.90 -1.40
C GLU A 54 -29.77 -13.54 -1.19
N SER A 55 -28.60 -13.52 -0.53
CA SER A 55 -27.92 -12.28 -0.16
C SER A 55 -27.20 -11.63 -1.33
N CYS A 56 -26.57 -12.41 -2.21
CA CYS A 56 -25.93 -11.88 -3.41
C CYS A 56 -26.85 -12.04 -4.62
N LYS A 57 -27.10 -10.92 -5.31
CA LYS A 57 -28.01 -10.82 -6.44
C LYS A 57 -27.26 -10.38 -7.69
N ILE A 58 -27.39 -11.14 -8.78
CA ILE A 58 -26.79 -10.85 -10.09
C ILE A 58 -27.89 -10.50 -11.08
N GLN A 59 -27.80 -9.34 -11.72
CA GLN A 59 -28.80 -8.89 -12.69
C GLN A 59 -28.52 -9.46 -14.08
N LEU A 60 -29.53 -10.03 -14.73
CA LEU A 60 -29.41 -10.62 -16.08
C LEU A 60 -29.72 -9.65 -17.22
N SER A 61 -30.32 -8.49 -16.93
CA SER A 61 -30.83 -7.56 -17.96
C SER A 61 -30.84 -6.10 -17.49
N GLY A 62 -31.04 -5.17 -18.43
CA GLY A 62 -31.10 -3.73 -18.17
C GLY A 62 -29.73 -3.09 -17.93
N THR A 63 -29.73 -1.89 -17.34
CA THR A 63 -28.51 -1.08 -17.13
C THR A 63 -27.47 -1.76 -16.23
N TYR A 64 -27.91 -2.70 -15.40
CA TYR A 64 -27.05 -3.44 -14.46
C TYR A 64 -26.76 -4.88 -14.91
N ALA A 65 -27.10 -5.25 -16.14
CA ALA A 65 -26.83 -6.59 -16.68
C ALA A 65 -25.36 -6.99 -16.47
N GLY A 66 -25.14 -8.18 -15.90
CA GLY A 66 -23.81 -8.71 -15.62
C GLY A 66 -23.13 -8.12 -14.38
N ARG A 67 -23.88 -7.41 -13.53
CA ARG A 67 -23.41 -6.91 -12.23
C ARG A 67 -24.05 -7.65 -11.08
N PHE A 68 -23.29 -7.80 -10.00
CA PHE A 68 -23.77 -8.37 -8.75
C PHE A 68 -23.73 -7.36 -7.61
N ARG A 69 -24.59 -7.59 -6.62
CA ARG A 69 -24.58 -6.91 -5.33
C ARG A 69 -24.92 -7.88 -4.22
N ASP A 70 -24.07 -7.92 -3.21
CA ASP A 70 -24.26 -8.68 -1.99
C ASP A 70 -24.72 -7.75 -0.86
N PHE A 71 -25.83 -8.11 -0.23
CA PHE A 71 -26.44 -7.34 0.86
C PHE A 71 -25.91 -7.74 2.25
N ASN A 72 -25.11 -8.80 2.36
CA ASN A 72 -24.48 -9.27 3.59
C ASN A 72 -23.17 -10.03 3.29
N PRO A 73 -22.12 -9.35 2.79
CA PRO A 73 -20.99 -10.02 2.14
C PRO A 73 -20.06 -10.84 3.07
N GLY A 74 -20.26 -10.87 4.40
CA GLY A 74 -19.46 -11.72 5.29
C GLY A 74 -17.92 -11.52 5.22
N GLY A 75 -17.43 -10.40 4.68
CA GLY A 75 -16.01 -10.15 4.42
C GLY A 75 -15.57 -10.33 2.95
N THR A 76 -16.48 -10.70 2.06
CA THR A 76 -16.28 -10.76 0.60
C THR A 76 -16.64 -9.44 -0.09
N ARG A 77 -16.55 -9.38 -1.42
CA ARG A 77 -16.82 -8.17 -2.20
C ARG A 77 -18.31 -7.82 -2.22
N GLU A 78 -18.68 -6.60 -1.81
CA GLU A 78 -20.09 -6.13 -1.74
C GLU A 78 -20.74 -5.94 -3.12
N SER A 79 -19.98 -5.55 -4.15
CA SER A 79 -20.54 -5.36 -5.50
C SER A 79 -19.45 -5.39 -6.57
N GLY A 80 -19.82 -5.72 -7.81
CA GLY A 80 -18.89 -5.79 -8.94
C GLY A 80 -19.57 -6.24 -10.23
N ASP A 81 -18.79 -6.43 -11.30
CA ASP A 81 -19.23 -7.12 -12.51
C ASP A 81 -18.86 -8.61 -12.48
N LEU A 82 -19.26 -9.39 -13.48
CA LEU A 82 -18.94 -10.82 -13.52
C LEU A 82 -17.45 -11.12 -13.69
N ILE A 83 -16.62 -10.18 -14.16
CA ILE A 83 -15.16 -10.36 -14.18
C ILE A 83 -14.64 -10.29 -12.75
N ASP A 84 -15.14 -9.33 -11.97
CA ASP A 84 -14.84 -9.24 -10.54
C ASP A 84 -15.25 -10.52 -9.80
N ALA A 85 -16.43 -11.08 -10.11
CA ALA A 85 -16.87 -12.35 -9.53
C ALA A 85 -15.92 -13.52 -9.88
N VAL A 86 -15.46 -13.61 -11.14
CA VAL A 86 -14.47 -14.62 -11.55
C VAL A 86 -13.16 -14.46 -10.78
N MET A 87 -12.69 -13.22 -10.60
CA MET A 87 -11.48 -12.95 -9.82
C MET A 87 -11.62 -13.43 -8.37
N GLU A 88 -12.75 -13.16 -7.72
CA GLU A 88 -13.00 -13.57 -6.32
C GLU A 88 -13.13 -15.10 -6.20
N VAL A 89 -13.97 -15.73 -7.02
CA VAL A 89 -14.27 -17.18 -6.96
C VAL A 89 -13.04 -18.02 -7.33
N ARG A 90 -12.31 -17.62 -8.37
CA ARG A 90 -11.17 -18.39 -8.91
C ARG A 90 -9.82 -17.91 -8.37
N ARG A 91 -9.78 -16.84 -7.56
CA ARG A 91 -8.56 -16.17 -7.06
C ARG A 91 -7.58 -15.78 -8.19
N LEU A 92 -8.14 -15.30 -9.29
CA LEU A 92 -7.38 -14.92 -10.49
C LEU A 92 -7.06 -13.43 -10.49
N SER A 93 -5.91 -13.06 -11.06
CA SER A 93 -5.63 -11.67 -11.42
C SER A 93 -6.57 -11.20 -12.55
N PHE A 94 -6.70 -9.89 -12.74
CA PHE A 94 -7.59 -9.34 -13.77
C PHE A 94 -7.28 -9.85 -15.21
N PRO A 95 -6.01 -9.94 -15.66
CA PRO A 95 -5.69 -10.53 -16.97
C PRO A 95 -6.08 -12.01 -17.09
N GLU A 96 -5.91 -12.80 -16.03
CA GLU A 96 -6.28 -14.21 -16.01
C GLU A 96 -7.81 -14.39 -16.00
N ALA A 97 -8.54 -13.56 -15.24
CA ALA A 97 -9.99 -13.55 -15.25
C ALA A 97 -10.55 -13.14 -16.62
N LEU A 98 -9.94 -12.16 -17.28
CA LEU A 98 -10.30 -11.80 -18.66
C LEU A 98 -10.03 -12.94 -19.64
N ALA A 99 -8.92 -13.66 -19.49
CA ALA A 99 -8.61 -14.82 -20.31
C ALA A 99 -9.60 -15.96 -20.09
N HIS A 100 -9.96 -16.24 -18.84
CA HIS A 100 -10.97 -17.23 -18.48
C HIS A 100 -12.34 -16.90 -19.09
N VAL A 101 -12.84 -15.69 -18.85
CA VAL A 101 -14.15 -15.25 -19.39
C VAL A 101 -14.11 -15.21 -20.92
N GLY A 102 -13.02 -14.71 -21.50
CA GLY A 102 -12.87 -14.64 -22.95
C GLY A 102 -12.88 -16.01 -23.62
N ALA A 103 -12.16 -16.99 -23.07
CA ALA A 103 -12.19 -18.37 -23.53
C ALA A 103 -13.60 -18.99 -23.37
N LEU A 104 -14.24 -18.78 -22.22
CA LEU A 104 -15.59 -19.28 -21.93
C LEU A 104 -16.66 -18.70 -22.87
N LEU A 105 -16.50 -17.43 -23.27
CA LEU A 105 -17.41 -16.76 -24.20
C LEU A 105 -17.05 -16.97 -25.68
N GLY A 106 -15.95 -17.66 -25.98
CA GLY A 106 -15.49 -17.91 -27.35
C GLY A 106 -14.92 -16.68 -28.06
N GLU A 107 -14.44 -15.68 -27.30
CA GLU A 107 -13.76 -14.51 -27.86
C GLU A 107 -12.33 -14.92 -28.27
N ALA A 108 -11.89 -14.47 -29.46
CA ALA A 108 -10.52 -14.73 -29.91
C ALA A 108 -9.54 -13.76 -29.24
N PRO A 109 -8.41 -14.22 -28.67
CA PRO A 109 -7.41 -13.33 -28.11
C PRO A 109 -6.77 -12.50 -29.24
N ARG A 110 -6.49 -11.22 -28.99
CA ARG A 110 -5.79 -10.38 -29.98
C ARG A 110 -4.34 -10.87 -30.12
N LEU A 111 -3.98 -11.34 -31.31
CA LEU A 111 -2.60 -11.58 -31.70
C LEU A 111 -2.02 -10.29 -32.28
N GLN A 112 -1.08 -9.67 -31.57
CA GLN A 112 -0.17 -8.70 -32.15
C GLN A 112 1.18 -8.70 -31.45
N SER A 113 2.22 -8.98 -32.23
CA SER A 113 3.60 -8.57 -31.98
C SER A 113 3.70 -7.06 -32.18
N VAL A 114 3.94 -6.32 -31.12
CA VAL A 114 4.33 -4.90 -31.21
C VAL A 114 5.44 -4.67 -30.19
N GLU A 115 6.57 -4.18 -30.69
CA GLU A 115 7.66 -3.60 -29.92
C GLU A 115 7.11 -2.73 -28.80
N THR A 116 7.56 -2.97 -27.57
CA THR A 116 7.22 -2.19 -26.38
C THR A 116 7.36 -0.69 -26.63
N PRO A 117 6.26 0.07 -26.74
CA PRO A 117 6.32 1.49 -26.45
C PRO A 117 6.63 1.59 -24.95
N LYS A 118 7.68 2.34 -24.58
CA LYS A 118 7.97 2.67 -23.18
C LYS A 118 6.67 3.08 -22.50
N LYS A 119 6.19 2.21 -21.61
CA LYS A 119 5.03 2.45 -20.76
C LYS A 119 5.37 3.67 -19.88
N PRO A 120 4.68 4.81 -20.02
CA PRO A 120 4.67 5.78 -18.92
C PRO A 120 4.12 5.04 -17.69
N PRO A 121 4.68 5.22 -16.49
CA PRO A 121 4.22 4.52 -15.31
C PRO A 121 2.70 4.68 -15.21
N ALA A 122 2.00 3.53 -15.14
CA ALA A 122 0.57 3.50 -15.11
C ALA A 122 0.09 4.02 -13.75
N SER A 123 -0.20 5.31 -13.67
CA SER A 123 -1.05 5.88 -12.62
C SER A 123 -2.48 5.37 -12.84
N LYS A 124 -2.78 4.16 -12.36
CA LYS A 124 -4.14 3.68 -12.15
C LYS A 124 -4.51 3.70 -10.66
N THR A 125 -4.07 4.75 -9.97
CA THR A 125 -4.37 5.01 -8.56
C THR A 125 -4.90 6.43 -8.39
N HIS A 126 -6.01 6.74 -9.05
CA HIS A 126 -6.90 7.81 -8.61
C HIS A 126 -8.32 7.40 -8.98
N ASP A 127 -9.12 7.01 -7.99
CA ASP A 127 -10.52 7.44 -8.02
C ASP A 127 -10.43 8.98 -8.02
N ASP A 128 -10.36 9.60 -9.20
CA ASP A 128 -10.51 11.05 -9.33
C ASP A 128 -11.97 11.34 -8.98
N LEU A 129 -12.22 11.37 -7.67
CA LEU A 129 -13.52 11.66 -7.10
C LEU A 129 -14.00 12.97 -7.70
N GLN A 130 -15.16 12.91 -8.34
CA GLN A 130 -15.73 14.08 -8.96
C GLN A 130 -16.04 15.13 -7.90
N PRO A 131 -15.93 16.43 -8.22
CA PRO A 131 -16.36 17.50 -7.34
C PRO A 131 -17.79 17.28 -6.84
N ILE A 132 -18.08 17.70 -5.61
CA ILE A 132 -19.44 17.67 -5.08
C ILE A 132 -20.35 18.58 -5.90
N ASN A 133 -21.61 18.16 -6.10
CA ASN A 133 -22.63 19.06 -6.63
C ASN A 133 -22.91 20.18 -5.61
N PRO A 134 -22.76 21.48 -5.97
CA PRO A 134 -23.01 22.60 -5.07
C PRO A 134 -24.40 22.58 -4.41
N GLU A 135 -25.44 22.18 -5.12
CA GLU A 135 -26.80 22.09 -4.57
C GLU A 135 -26.90 21.04 -3.46
N THR A 136 -26.15 19.94 -3.59
CA THR A 136 -26.08 18.91 -2.55
C THR A 136 -25.41 19.44 -1.29
N LEU A 137 -24.31 20.20 -1.46
CA LEU A 137 -23.61 20.83 -0.35
C LEU A 137 -24.51 21.82 0.39
N ILE A 138 -25.14 22.75 -0.35
CA ILE A 138 -26.08 23.75 0.20
C ILE A 138 -27.22 23.06 0.94
N ARG A 139 -27.78 21.99 0.37
CA ARG A 139 -28.85 21.22 1.04
C ARG A 139 -28.39 20.65 2.37
N TYR A 140 -27.20 20.07 2.44
CA TYR A 140 -26.70 19.42 3.66
C TYR A 140 -26.33 20.46 4.73
N GLN A 141 -25.77 21.59 4.33
CA GLN A 141 -25.54 22.74 5.21
C GLN A 141 -26.85 23.32 5.75
N SER A 142 -27.87 23.46 4.90
CA SER A 142 -29.19 23.93 5.35
C SER A 142 -29.86 22.96 6.34
N LEU A 143 -29.62 21.65 6.22
CA LEU A 143 -30.06 20.68 7.22
C LEU A 143 -29.32 20.85 8.56
N LEU A 144 -28.01 21.14 8.51
CA LEU A 144 -27.22 21.44 9.71
C LEU A 144 -27.71 22.71 10.41
N ASP A 145 -27.99 23.79 9.68
CA ASP A 145 -28.50 25.04 10.25
C ASP A 145 -29.85 24.90 10.94
N ARG A 146 -30.65 23.91 10.53
CA ARG A 146 -31.97 23.63 11.10
C ARG A 146 -31.94 22.68 12.31
N GLU A 147 -30.79 22.11 12.65
CA GLU A 147 -30.65 21.18 13.77
C GLU A 147 -29.71 21.78 14.84
N PRO A 148 -30.25 22.54 15.82
CA PRO A 148 -29.44 23.27 16.80
C PRO A 148 -28.59 22.35 17.69
N ARG A 149 -29.00 21.08 17.89
CA ARG A 149 -28.19 20.12 18.66
C ARG A 149 -26.90 19.74 17.95
N ALA A 150 -26.92 19.66 16.61
CA ALA A 150 -25.72 19.40 15.83
C ALA A 150 -24.76 20.59 15.84
N ILE A 151 -25.30 21.82 15.76
CA ILE A 151 -24.50 23.05 15.93
C ILE A 151 -23.88 23.10 17.32
N ALA A 152 -24.66 22.87 18.38
CA ALA A 152 -24.16 22.86 19.75
C ALA A 152 -23.06 21.81 19.97
N TYR A 153 -23.14 20.66 19.29
CA TYR A 153 -22.07 19.66 19.30
C TYR A 153 -20.77 20.18 18.65
N LEU A 154 -20.86 20.86 17.51
CA LEU A 154 -19.69 21.43 16.82
C LEU A 154 -19.06 22.58 17.62
N GLU A 155 -19.89 23.46 18.18
CA GLU A 155 -19.45 24.54 19.07
C GLU A 155 -18.84 23.99 20.37
N GLY A 156 -19.44 22.95 20.93
CA GLY A 156 -18.91 22.20 22.07
C GLY A 156 -17.60 21.48 21.77
N ARG A 157 -17.20 21.36 20.49
CA ARG A 157 -15.88 20.91 20.02
C ARG A 157 -14.93 22.06 19.70
N GLY A 158 -15.31 23.29 20.02
CA GLY A 158 -14.52 24.49 19.78
C GLY A 158 -14.51 24.96 18.32
N LEU A 159 -15.38 24.43 17.47
CA LEU A 159 -15.45 24.83 16.06
C LEU A 159 -16.32 26.08 15.90
N ASN A 160 -15.79 27.08 15.19
CA ASN A 160 -16.54 28.28 14.84
C ASN A 160 -17.25 28.14 13.49
N ARG A 161 -18.16 29.06 13.18
CA ARG A 161 -18.93 29.09 11.92
C ARG A 161 -18.05 29.12 10.67
N GLY A 162 -16.95 29.88 10.69
CA GLY A 162 -16.01 29.94 9.59
C GLY A 162 -15.37 28.58 9.27
N THR A 163 -15.06 27.79 10.29
CA THR A 163 -14.54 26.42 10.13
C THR A 163 -15.60 25.47 9.58
N ILE A 164 -16.84 25.57 10.08
CA ILE A 164 -17.99 24.79 9.58
C ILE A 164 -18.19 25.03 8.09
N GLU A 165 -18.15 26.29 7.65
CA GLU A 165 -18.29 26.68 6.24
C GLU A 165 -17.08 26.24 5.40
N ARG A 166 -15.85 26.48 5.89
CA ARG A 166 -14.60 26.14 5.19
C ARG A 166 -14.49 24.65 4.88
N PHE A 167 -15.00 23.79 5.76
CA PHE A 167 -14.98 22.34 5.57
C PHE A 167 -16.29 21.77 5.01
N GLY A 168 -17.24 22.63 4.63
CA GLY A 168 -18.50 22.22 4.04
C GLY A 168 -19.31 21.29 4.94
N LEU A 169 -19.22 21.45 6.27
CA LEU A 169 -19.88 20.56 7.22
C LEU A 169 -21.39 20.68 7.06
N GLY A 170 -22.08 19.54 7.11
CA GLY A 170 -23.52 19.46 6.90
C GLY A 170 -24.14 18.26 7.61
N ILE A 171 -25.44 18.04 7.42
CA ILE A 171 -26.13 16.83 7.87
C ILE A 171 -26.57 16.00 6.66
N ALA A 172 -26.29 14.69 6.71
CA ALA A 172 -26.83 13.75 5.73
C ALA A 172 -28.37 13.67 5.85
N PRO A 173 -29.12 13.70 4.74
CA PRO A 173 -30.53 13.34 4.74
C PRO A 173 -30.68 11.88 5.17
N PRO A 174 -31.85 11.48 5.69
CA PRO A 174 -32.09 10.10 6.09
C PRO A 174 -31.77 9.08 4.98
N TYR A 175 -31.08 7.99 5.34
CA TYR A 175 -30.72 6.94 4.38
C TYR A 175 -30.66 5.53 5.01
N PRO A 176 -30.88 4.44 4.25
CA PRO A 176 -31.39 4.43 2.87
C PRO A 176 -32.79 5.07 2.79
N HIS A 177 -33.06 5.83 1.73
CA HIS A 177 -34.28 6.65 1.63
C HIS A 177 -35.57 5.81 1.65
N ASP A 178 -35.48 4.59 1.17
CA ASP A 178 -36.53 3.57 1.09
C ASP A 178 -36.71 2.74 2.36
N ALA A 179 -35.78 2.82 3.31
CA ALA A 179 -35.88 2.09 4.56
C ALA A 179 -36.94 2.71 5.51
N PRO A 180 -37.62 1.90 6.35
CA PRO A 180 -38.45 2.40 7.44
C PRO A 180 -37.69 3.37 8.36
N LYS A 181 -38.39 4.37 8.91
CA LYS A 181 -37.76 5.47 9.71
C LYS A 181 -36.89 4.97 10.87
N ASP A 182 -37.30 3.88 11.51
CA ASP A 182 -36.61 3.22 12.63
C ASP A 182 -35.31 2.52 12.20
N ARG A 183 -35.12 2.27 10.90
CA ARG A 183 -33.91 1.65 10.32
C ARG A 183 -33.04 2.62 9.53
N GLN A 184 -33.51 3.85 9.31
CA GLN A 184 -32.72 4.88 8.63
C GLN A 184 -31.62 5.42 9.54
N THR A 185 -30.44 5.62 8.98
CA THR A 185 -29.46 6.52 9.57
C THR A 185 -29.94 7.95 9.39
N ARG A 186 -30.00 8.74 10.47
CA ARG A 186 -30.44 10.14 10.45
C ARG A 186 -29.47 10.99 11.26
N PHE A 187 -29.37 12.28 10.91
CA PHE A 187 -28.55 13.27 11.63
C PHE A 187 -27.06 12.90 11.75
N ALA A 188 -26.51 12.15 10.79
CA ALA A 188 -25.07 11.96 10.70
C ALA A 188 -24.43 13.24 10.15
N LEU A 189 -23.41 13.76 10.82
CA LEU A 189 -22.62 14.89 10.32
C LEU A 189 -21.88 14.44 9.07
N THR A 190 -21.93 15.22 8.01
CA THR A 190 -21.18 14.99 6.77
C THR A 190 -20.09 16.02 6.61
N SER A 191 -18.97 15.60 6.03
CA SER A 191 -17.94 16.52 5.59
C SER A 191 -17.42 16.07 4.22
N PRO A 192 -17.58 16.85 3.15
CA PRO A 192 -16.98 16.52 1.86
C PRO A 192 -15.46 16.47 1.98
N ILE A 193 -14.84 15.50 1.31
CA ILE A 193 -13.37 15.44 1.23
C ILE A 193 -12.87 16.71 0.54
N VAL A 194 -11.86 17.34 1.13
CA VAL A 194 -11.12 18.44 0.52
C VAL A 194 -9.87 17.86 -0.14
N ASP A 195 -9.70 18.08 -1.45
CA ASP A 195 -8.50 17.67 -2.17
C ASP A 195 -7.33 18.66 -1.96
N ARG A 196 -6.12 18.28 -2.42
CA ARG A 196 -4.91 19.13 -2.35
C ARG A 196 -5.03 20.49 -3.05
N ARG A 197 -6.04 20.69 -3.89
CA ARG A 197 -6.35 21.95 -4.59
C ARG A 197 -7.39 22.78 -3.83
N GLY A 198 -7.90 22.28 -2.70
CA GLY A 198 -8.94 22.93 -1.89
C GLY A 198 -10.36 22.73 -2.43
N ARG A 199 -10.59 21.76 -3.32
CA ARG A 199 -11.92 21.48 -3.88
C ARG A 199 -12.65 20.45 -3.02
N PHE A 200 -13.95 20.65 -2.84
CA PHE A 200 -14.82 19.64 -2.25
C PHE A 200 -15.14 18.53 -3.26
N LEU A 201 -14.90 17.29 -2.87
CA LEU A 201 -15.19 16.09 -3.65
C LEU A 201 -16.52 15.47 -3.20
N GLY A 202 -17.16 14.70 -4.08
CA GLY A 202 -18.48 14.13 -3.85
C GLY A 202 -18.53 13.05 -2.77
N ARG A 203 -17.39 12.47 -2.39
CA ARG A 203 -17.32 11.52 -1.27
C ARG A 203 -17.36 12.31 0.04
N MET A 204 -18.30 11.94 0.91
CA MET A 204 -18.50 12.59 2.21
C MET A 204 -18.39 11.54 3.31
N PRO A 205 -17.29 11.51 4.06
CA PRO A 205 -17.25 10.86 5.37
C PRO A 205 -18.39 11.33 6.29
N LYS A 206 -18.79 10.43 7.19
CA LYS A 206 -19.85 10.64 8.18
C LYS A 206 -19.24 10.58 9.57
N THR A 207 -19.64 11.50 10.44
CA THR A 207 -19.30 11.50 11.86
C THR A 207 -20.57 11.30 12.67
N THR A 208 -20.49 10.41 13.66
CA THR A 208 -21.58 10.20 14.61
C THR A 208 -21.60 11.36 15.59
N ILE A 209 -22.76 12.01 15.72
CA ILE A 209 -23.03 12.98 16.78
C ILE A 209 -23.64 12.19 17.95
N PRO A 210 -22.96 12.11 19.10
CA PRO A 210 -23.49 11.43 20.29
C PRO A 210 -24.89 11.93 20.64
N ASP A 211 -25.78 11.00 21.02
CA ASP A 211 -27.16 11.26 21.42
C ASP A 211 -28.08 11.91 20.36
N LEU A 212 -27.59 12.09 19.12
CA LEU A 212 -28.35 12.69 18.02
C LEU A 212 -28.42 11.80 16.79
N THR A 213 -27.30 11.24 16.35
CA THR A 213 -27.27 10.37 15.16
C THR A 213 -27.98 9.05 15.47
N THR A 214 -29.01 8.72 14.69
CA THR A 214 -29.74 7.46 14.84
C THR A 214 -29.19 6.40 13.89
N ASN A 215 -29.17 5.13 14.33
CA ASN A 215 -28.65 3.99 13.56
C ASN A 215 -27.29 4.25 12.88
N PRO A 216 -26.26 4.69 13.63
CA PRO A 216 -24.94 4.89 13.06
C PRO A 216 -24.33 3.54 12.66
N ARG A 217 -23.50 3.55 11.62
CA ARG A 217 -22.74 2.35 11.22
C ARG A 217 -21.52 2.11 12.10
N ASP A 218 -21.01 3.17 12.72
CA ASP A 218 -19.86 3.16 13.62
C ASP A 218 -20.04 4.22 14.71
N ALA A 219 -19.53 3.96 15.91
CA ALA A 219 -19.70 4.86 17.06
C ALA A 219 -18.99 6.21 16.89
N LYS A 220 -17.88 6.27 16.14
CA LYS A 220 -17.11 7.51 15.88
C LYS A 220 -17.47 8.10 14.51
N GLY A 221 -17.52 7.27 13.47
CA GLY A 221 -17.79 7.73 12.11
C GLY A 221 -17.40 6.70 11.05
N TRP A 222 -17.84 6.92 9.81
CA TRP A 222 -17.57 6.00 8.70
C TRP A 222 -17.46 6.72 7.36
N CYS A 223 -16.67 6.15 6.45
CA CYS A 223 -16.61 6.57 5.06
C CYS A 223 -16.75 5.34 4.16
N HIS A 224 -17.43 5.50 3.02
CA HIS A 224 -17.58 4.43 2.03
C HIS A 224 -16.39 4.43 1.07
N GLY A 225 -16.11 3.26 0.49
CA GLY A 225 -15.00 3.07 -0.45
C GLY A 225 -13.62 3.09 0.23
N ASN A 226 -12.59 3.15 -0.60
CA ASN A 226 -11.20 3.10 -0.15
C ASN A 226 -10.82 4.35 0.66
N PRO A 227 -9.83 4.24 1.58
CA PRO A 227 -9.26 5.40 2.25
C PRO A 227 -8.76 6.46 1.27
N GLN A 228 -9.02 7.72 1.60
CA GLN A 228 -8.62 8.90 0.82
C GLN A 228 -7.93 9.90 1.73
N SER A 229 -7.07 10.73 1.16
CA SER A 229 -6.53 11.89 1.86
C SER A 229 -7.58 12.98 1.95
N TYR A 230 -7.76 13.51 3.17
CA TYR A 230 -8.56 14.68 3.44
C TYR A 230 -7.61 15.80 3.85
N TRP A 231 -7.53 16.86 3.05
CA TRP A 231 -6.64 18.00 3.27
C TRP A 231 -7.34 19.13 4.02
N ASP A 232 -6.59 20.05 4.60
CA ASP A 232 -7.17 21.26 5.19
C ASP A 232 -7.46 22.38 4.19
N GLY A 233 -7.01 22.22 2.95
CA GLY A 233 -7.24 23.16 1.86
C GLY A 233 -6.24 23.03 0.73
N LYS A 234 -6.04 24.14 0.01
CA LYS A 234 -5.05 24.23 -1.06
C LYS A 234 -3.64 24.23 -0.47
N ILE A 235 -2.78 23.33 -0.95
CA ILE A 235 -1.38 23.22 -0.49
C ILE A 235 -0.57 24.48 -0.85
N GLY A 236 -0.66 24.96 -2.08
CA GLY A 236 0.08 26.17 -2.48
C GLY A 236 1.60 25.98 -2.39
N HIS A 237 2.27 26.83 -1.61
CA HIS A 237 3.74 26.83 -1.40
C HIS A 237 4.15 26.26 -0.03
N LYS A 238 3.22 25.60 0.67
CA LYS A 238 3.49 24.96 1.96
C LYS A 238 4.57 23.90 1.80
N THR A 239 5.54 23.89 2.70
CA THR A 239 6.64 22.92 2.68
C THR A 239 6.63 21.98 3.88
N ARG A 240 5.80 22.25 4.89
CA ARG A 240 5.68 21.40 6.09
C ARG A 240 4.35 20.63 6.06
N LEU A 241 4.38 19.38 6.48
CA LEU A 241 3.22 18.50 6.51
C LEU A 241 2.91 18.04 7.93
N PHE A 242 1.64 18.11 8.35
CA PHE A 242 1.19 17.54 9.61
C PHE A 242 0.05 16.55 9.36
N VAL A 243 0.26 15.30 9.77
CA VAL A 243 -0.72 14.22 9.62
C VAL A 243 -1.48 14.05 10.94
N THR A 244 -2.76 14.39 10.96
CA THR A 244 -3.62 14.23 12.15
C THR A 244 -4.21 12.80 12.23
N GLU A 245 -4.73 12.42 13.39
CA GLU A 245 -5.45 11.13 13.56
C GLU A 245 -6.76 11.12 12.76
N GLY A 246 -7.54 12.19 12.88
CA GLY A 246 -8.84 12.29 12.26
C GLY A 246 -9.20 13.68 11.77
N MET A 247 -10.38 13.75 11.17
CA MET A 247 -10.92 14.98 10.58
C MET A 247 -11.23 16.06 11.62
N LYS A 248 -11.63 15.67 12.84
CA LYS A 248 -11.93 16.63 13.92
C LYS A 248 -10.69 17.43 14.33
N ASP A 249 -9.58 16.72 14.52
CA ASP A 249 -8.29 17.32 14.84
C ASP A 249 -7.80 18.22 13.71
N LEU A 250 -7.96 17.75 12.47
CA LEU A 250 -7.66 18.54 11.29
C LEU A 250 -8.46 19.85 11.28
N TRP A 251 -9.76 19.82 11.53
CA TRP A 251 -10.60 21.03 11.55
C TRP A 251 -10.18 21.98 12.67
N ARG A 252 -9.96 21.46 13.88
CA ARG A 252 -9.57 22.27 15.05
C ARG A 252 -8.19 22.91 14.83
N LEU A 253 -7.18 22.13 14.44
CA LEU A 253 -5.84 22.65 14.14
C LEU A 253 -5.86 23.68 13.01
N SER A 254 -6.60 23.39 11.95
CA SER A 254 -6.70 24.31 10.81
C SER A 254 -7.37 25.63 11.17
N GLN A 255 -8.32 25.61 12.13
CA GLN A 255 -8.93 26.82 12.68
C GLN A 255 -7.90 27.66 13.45
N GLU A 256 -7.10 27.04 14.32
CA GLU A 256 -6.10 27.74 15.13
C GLU A 256 -4.97 28.32 14.27
N MET A 257 -4.59 27.62 13.20
CA MET A 257 -3.55 28.07 12.27
C MET A 257 -4.04 29.13 11.28
N GLN A 258 -5.34 29.34 11.14
CA GLN A 258 -5.89 30.20 10.09
C GLN A 258 -5.39 31.65 10.22
N GLY A 259 -4.80 32.17 9.14
CA GLY A 259 -4.30 33.56 9.09
C GLY A 259 -2.96 33.78 9.82
N THR A 260 -2.30 32.72 10.26
CA THR A 260 -1.00 32.79 10.95
C THR A 260 0.16 32.43 10.01
N GLY A 261 1.40 32.73 10.43
CA GLY A 261 2.61 32.31 9.70
C GLY A 261 2.70 30.79 9.55
N LEU A 262 2.45 30.05 10.63
CA LEU A 262 2.39 28.58 10.59
C LEU A 262 1.33 28.09 9.60
N GLY A 263 0.16 28.72 9.59
CA GLY A 263 -0.90 28.43 8.64
C GLY A 263 -0.59 28.80 7.19
N SER A 264 0.49 29.52 6.90
CA SER A 264 0.97 29.77 5.53
C SER A 264 1.97 28.71 5.07
N GLU A 265 2.75 28.12 5.99
CA GLU A 265 3.85 27.19 5.70
C GLU A 265 3.49 25.71 5.83
N MET A 266 2.50 25.39 6.67
CA MET A 266 2.15 24.02 7.01
C MET A 266 0.82 23.59 6.41
N ALA A 267 0.80 22.40 5.79
CA ALA A 267 -0.39 21.70 5.32
C ALA A 267 -0.83 20.65 6.34
N LEU A 268 -2.13 20.49 6.54
CA LEU A 268 -2.67 19.42 7.38
C LEU A 268 -3.40 18.40 6.51
N LEU A 269 -3.28 17.13 6.85
CA LEU A 269 -4.12 16.08 6.30
C LEU A 269 -4.43 14.97 7.27
N THR A 270 -5.47 14.20 6.95
CA THR A 270 -5.84 12.95 7.62
C THR A 270 -6.26 11.91 6.59
N SER A 271 -6.25 10.65 7.00
CA SER A 271 -7.01 9.62 6.29
C SER A 271 -8.50 9.76 6.60
N THR A 272 -9.36 9.45 5.63
CA THR A 272 -10.82 9.35 5.85
C THR A 272 -11.24 8.15 6.69
N HIS A 273 -10.30 7.24 7.01
CA HIS A 273 -10.53 6.01 7.77
C HIS A 273 -9.48 5.89 8.87
N GLY A 274 -9.90 5.67 10.11
CA GLY A 274 -9.00 5.69 11.27
C GLY A 274 -7.82 4.70 11.21
N SER A 275 -7.98 3.52 10.59
CA SER A 275 -6.89 2.54 10.39
C SER A 275 -6.44 2.38 8.93
N GLY A 276 -7.18 3.00 8.01
CA GLY A 276 -6.97 2.89 6.58
C GLY A 276 -5.91 3.86 6.10
N ILE A 277 -5.03 3.42 5.18
CA ILE A 277 -4.03 4.28 4.56
C ILE A 277 -4.47 4.61 3.13
N PRO A 278 -4.56 5.90 2.75
CA PRO A 278 -4.78 6.31 1.37
C PRO A 278 -3.72 5.74 0.44
N GLU A 279 -4.10 5.34 -0.77
CA GLU A 279 -3.18 4.68 -1.71
C GLU A 279 -1.94 5.53 -2.01
N GLU A 280 -2.12 6.84 -2.18
CA GLU A 280 -1.02 7.79 -2.44
C GLU A 280 0.01 7.84 -1.31
N TRP A 281 -0.38 7.59 -0.05
CA TRP A 281 0.57 7.57 1.08
C TRP A 281 1.50 6.35 1.03
N LYS A 282 1.18 5.33 0.25
CA LYS A 282 2.05 4.14 0.12
C LYS A 282 3.23 4.39 -0.79
N ASP A 283 3.17 5.44 -1.60
CA ASP A 283 4.25 5.84 -2.49
C ASP A 283 5.20 6.81 -1.76
N PRO A 284 6.51 6.50 -1.64
CA PRO A 284 7.49 7.43 -1.08
C PRO A 284 7.50 8.81 -1.77
N GLU A 285 7.12 8.89 -3.05
CA GLU A 285 7.04 10.17 -3.78
C GLU A 285 5.98 11.12 -3.21
N PHE A 286 4.97 10.62 -2.50
CA PHE A 286 4.00 11.47 -1.80
C PHE A 286 4.65 12.27 -0.67
N TRP A 287 5.62 11.65 0.02
CA TRP A 287 6.28 12.19 1.20
C TRP A 287 7.52 13.02 0.86
N ALA A 288 8.16 12.74 -0.27
CA ALA A 288 9.41 13.37 -0.68
C ALA A 288 9.37 14.91 -0.78
N PRO A 289 8.30 15.58 -1.29
CA PRO A 289 8.30 17.02 -1.52
C PRO A 289 8.29 17.90 -0.27
N TRP A 290 8.01 17.33 0.92
CA TRP A 290 7.90 18.09 2.15
C TRP A 290 9.28 18.29 2.80
N ASP A 291 9.58 19.48 3.31
CA ASP A 291 10.81 19.73 4.07
C ASP A 291 10.75 18.98 5.40
N GLU A 292 9.58 19.03 6.06
CA GLU A 292 9.31 18.39 7.34
C GLU A 292 7.96 17.68 7.34
N VAL A 293 7.91 16.48 7.93
CA VAL A 293 6.69 15.69 8.11
C VAL A 293 6.48 15.41 9.59
N PHE A 294 5.34 15.80 10.13
CA PHE A 294 4.92 15.61 11.50
C PHE A 294 3.81 14.55 11.57
N LEU A 295 3.98 13.58 12.46
CA LEU A 295 3.02 12.53 12.74
C LEU A 295 2.31 12.85 14.05
N GLY A 296 1.11 13.39 13.91
CA GLY A 296 0.27 13.97 14.96
C GLY A 296 -0.87 13.08 15.42
N GLN A 297 -0.71 11.77 15.39
CA GLN A 297 -1.74 10.84 15.88
C GLN A 297 -1.90 10.95 17.41
N ASP A 298 -3.04 10.47 17.92
CA ASP A 298 -3.45 10.54 19.33
C ASP A 298 -2.40 9.94 20.28
N ALA A 299 -2.48 10.35 21.55
CA ALA A 299 -1.60 9.89 22.63
C ALA A 299 -2.04 8.52 23.21
N ASP A 300 -2.31 7.54 22.35
CA ASP A 300 -2.72 6.18 22.73
C ASP A 300 -2.01 5.09 21.90
N PRO A 301 -2.19 3.79 22.23
CA PRO A 301 -1.58 2.70 21.47
C PRO A 301 -2.00 2.63 19.99
N ALA A 302 -3.23 3.00 19.65
CA ALA A 302 -3.75 2.96 18.28
C ALA A 302 -3.11 4.07 17.42
N GLY A 303 -3.07 5.29 17.93
CA GLY A 303 -2.39 6.42 17.32
C GLY A 303 -0.89 6.18 17.19
N GLN A 304 -0.26 5.53 18.18
CA GLN A 304 1.14 5.10 18.04
C GLN A 304 1.33 4.08 16.92
N ALA A 305 0.45 3.08 16.78
CA ALA A 305 0.53 2.11 15.70
C ALA A 305 0.34 2.77 14.32
N MET A 306 -0.59 3.72 14.21
CA MET A 306 -0.82 4.48 12.98
C MET A 306 0.38 5.37 12.63
N ALA A 307 0.97 6.07 13.60
CA ALA A 307 2.19 6.84 13.39
C ALA A 307 3.35 5.95 12.89
N GLN A 308 3.54 4.76 13.47
CA GLN A 308 4.56 3.83 12.97
C GLN A 308 4.27 3.34 11.55
N LYS A 309 3.00 3.14 11.18
CA LYS A 309 2.61 2.78 9.82
C LYS A 309 2.96 3.89 8.83
N CYS A 310 2.61 5.14 9.15
CA CYS A 310 2.96 6.30 8.31
C CYS A 310 4.47 6.49 8.20
N ARG A 311 5.22 6.35 9.32
CA ARG A 311 6.68 6.41 9.31
C ARG A 311 7.31 5.40 8.34
N ARG A 312 6.85 4.15 8.35
CA ARG A 312 7.37 3.12 7.44
C ARG A 312 7.14 3.46 5.97
N LEU A 313 5.96 3.98 5.65
CA LEU A 313 5.61 4.34 4.27
C LEU A 313 6.30 5.62 3.80
N ALA A 314 6.62 6.53 4.72
CA ALA A 314 7.29 7.77 4.40
C ALA A 314 8.71 7.55 3.84
N MET A 315 9.39 6.47 4.25
CA MET A 315 10.76 6.13 3.83
C MET A 315 11.74 7.31 3.96
N ARG A 316 11.49 8.18 4.94
CA ARG A 316 12.25 9.38 5.25
C ARG A 316 12.13 9.68 6.73
N ASP A 317 12.90 10.67 7.16
CA ASP A 317 12.81 11.18 8.52
C ASP A 317 11.47 11.88 8.72
N VAL A 318 10.83 11.55 9.84
CA VAL A 318 9.56 12.13 10.28
C VAL A 318 9.69 12.56 11.73
N ARG A 319 8.90 13.53 12.17
CA ARG A 319 8.85 13.96 13.57
C ARG A 319 7.59 13.42 14.22
N ARG A 320 7.71 12.76 15.37
CA ARG A 320 6.53 12.31 16.13
C ARG A 320 6.11 13.41 17.09
N MET A 321 4.85 13.80 17.03
CA MET A 321 4.30 14.82 17.91
C MET A 321 3.00 14.32 18.54
N ARG A 322 2.96 14.19 19.86
CA ARG A 322 1.79 13.71 20.61
C ARG A 322 1.05 14.87 21.26
N PRO A 323 -0.29 14.86 21.28
CA PRO A 323 -1.05 15.79 22.13
C PRO A 323 -0.58 15.68 23.58
N PRO A 324 -0.15 16.79 24.22
CA PRO A 324 0.13 16.80 25.65
C PRO A 324 -1.15 16.58 26.45
N GLY A 325 -1.07 15.79 27.52
CA GLY A 325 -2.21 15.58 28.41
C GLY A 325 -2.29 14.16 28.95
N VAL A 326 -3.52 13.72 29.22
CA VAL A 326 -3.83 12.36 29.65
C VAL A 326 -3.71 11.37 28.48
N GLU A 327 -3.53 10.09 28.79
CA GLU A 327 -3.56 9.02 27.78
C GLU A 327 -4.88 9.06 27.00
N GLY A 328 -4.80 9.01 25.67
CA GLY A 328 -5.95 9.16 24.78
C GLY A 328 -6.34 10.60 24.44
N ALA A 329 -5.58 11.61 24.88
CA ALA A 329 -5.82 12.99 24.45
C ALA A 329 -5.65 13.15 22.92
N ASP A 330 -6.55 13.92 22.31
CA ASP A 330 -6.49 14.34 20.91
C ASP A 330 -6.14 15.84 20.78
N TRP A 331 -5.93 16.35 19.56
CA TRP A 331 -5.59 17.77 19.37
C TRP A 331 -6.79 18.68 19.59
N THR A 332 -8.01 18.14 19.47
CA THR A 332 -9.23 18.88 19.84
C THR A 332 -9.20 19.19 21.33
N ASP A 333 -9.00 18.18 22.18
CA ASP A 333 -8.89 18.29 23.63
C ASP A 333 -7.77 19.27 24.04
N TYR A 334 -6.62 19.17 23.37
CA TYR A 334 -5.47 20.05 23.62
C TYR A 334 -5.86 21.54 23.52
N PHE A 335 -6.48 21.97 22.42
CA PHE A 335 -6.90 23.37 22.30
C PHE A 335 -8.14 23.71 23.13
N GLN A 336 -8.99 22.73 23.46
CA GLN A 336 -10.12 22.95 24.36
C GLN A 336 -9.68 23.21 25.81
N SER A 337 -8.51 22.72 26.20
CA SER A 337 -7.91 23.03 27.50
C SER A 337 -7.46 24.49 27.66
N GLY A 338 -7.48 25.28 26.56
CA GLY A 338 -7.03 26.67 26.54
C GLY A 338 -5.59 26.87 26.06
N ALA A 339 -4.93 25.82 25.55
CA ALA A 339 -3.59 25.91 24.98
C ALA A 339 -3.55 26.88 23.78
N ARG A 340 -2.48 27.66 23.66
CA ARG A 340 -2.30 28.64 22.57
C ARG A 340 -1.51 28.04 21.41
N LEU A 341 -1.68 28.61 20.22
CA LEU A 341 -0.90 28.23 19.03
C LEU A 341 0.62 28.35 19.26
N THR A 342 1.08 29.34 20.03
CA THR A 342 2.51 29.49 20.36
C THR A 342 3.07 28.31 21.15
N GLU A 343 2.23 27.65 21.96
CA GLU A 343 2.62 26.46 22.72
C GLU A 343 2.68 25.25 21.78
N PHE A 344 1.76 25.15 20.82
CA PHE A 344 1.83 24.17 19.74
C PHE A 344 3.09 24.33 18.87
N GLU A 345 3.48 25.56 18.53
CA GLU A 345 4.71 25.87 17.80
C GLU A 345 5.98 25.44 18.56
N ALA A 346 5.99 25.63 19.89
CA ALA A 346 7.08 25.12 20.73
C ALA A 346 7.18 23.59 20.67
N LEU A 347 6.05 22.88 20.73
CA LEU A 347 6.03 21.42 20.59
C LEU A 347 6.52 20.95 19.21
N LEU A 348 6.21 21.67 18.13
CA LEU A 348 6.75 21.37 16.79
C LEU A 348 8.27 21.47 16.76
N ALA A 349 8.83 22.49 17.41
CA ALA A 349 10.29 22.70 17.47
C ALA A 349 10.99 21.58 18.26
N GLU A 350 10.37 21.13 19.35
CA GLU A 350 10.88 20.07 20.24
C GLU A 350 10.56 18.65 19.77
N ALA A 351 9.71 18.49 18.74
CA ALA A 351 9.23 17.19 18.31
C ALA A 351 10.40 16.25 17.90
N PRO A 352 10.53 15.08 18.54
CA PRO A 352 11.64 14.15 18.29
C PRO A 352 11.64 13.67 16.84
N ARG A 353 12.82 13.77 16.21
CA ARG A 353 13.08 13.21 14.88
C ARG A 353 13.19 11.70 14.98
N LEU A 354 12.33 11.00 14.25
CA LEU A 354 12.42 9.58 14.02
C LEU A 354 13.09 9.38 12.67
N GLU A 355 14.31 8.87 12.70
CA GLU A 355 15.06 8.56 11.49
C GLU A 355 14.35 7.52 10.62
N ALA A 356 14.57 7.61 9.32
CA ALA A 356 14.13 6.63 8.34
C ALA A 356 14.61 5.24 8.78
N ARG A 357 13.68 4.37 9.16
CA ARG A 357 14.01 2.98 9.47
C ARG A 357 13.87 2.19 8.18
N ILE A 358 14.99 1.78 7.61
CA ILE A 358 15.00 0.63 6.70
C ILE A 358 14.55 -0.53 7.59
N GLU A 359 13.44 -1.19 7.25
CA GLU A 359 13.00 -2.36 8.01
C GLU A 359 14.20 -3.32 8.14
N GLU A 360 14.55 -3.65 9.39
CA GLU A 360 15.51 -4.72 9.63
C GLU A 360 14.98 -5.96 8.93
N ALA A 361 15.79 -6.52 8.04
CA ALA A 361 15.53 -7.80 7.42
C ALA A 361 15.09 -8.76 8.54
N LYS A 362 13.93 -9.42 8.37
CA LYS A 362 13.77 -10.68 9.10
C LYS A 362 14.91 -11.56 8.59
N PRO A 363 15.84 -12.02 9.46
CA PRO A 363 16.93 -12.86 8.99
C PRO A 363 16.28 -14.09 8.35
N ASP A 364 16.72 -14.40 7.14
CA ASP A 364 16.39 -15.70 6.58
C ASP A 364 16.95 -16.78 7.51
N ARG A 365 16.19 -17.86 7.66
CA ARG A 365 16.69 -19.04 8.35
C ARG A 365 17.31 -19.94 7.30
N PRO A 366 18.47 -20.55 7.57
CA PRO A 366 19.04 -21.57 6.71
C PRO A 366 17.99 -22.66 6.39
N LEU A 367 17.90 -23.07 5.12
CA LEU A 367 16.90 -24.03 4.64
C LEU A 367 17.02 -25.41 5.31
N ASP A 368 18.19 -25.75 5.86
CA ASP A 368 18.41 -26.95 6.66
C ASP A 368 17.73 -26.91 8.04
N ALA A 369 17.18 -25.76 8.44
CA ALA A 369 16.35 -25.61 9.63
C ALA A 369 14.83 -25.65 9.34
N ASP A 370 14.42 -25.92 8.10
CA ASP A 370 13.01 -26.12 7.76
C ASP A 370 12.50 -27.49 8.24
N ASP A 371 11.25 -27.51 8.71
CA ASP A 371 10.53 -28.75 8.99
C ASP A 371 10.00 -29.37 7.68
N ASP A 372 9.68 -30.66 7.68
CA ASP A 372 9.05 -31.33 6.54
C ASP A 372 7.72 -30.65 6.17
N GLY A 373 7.57 -30.17 4.93
CA GLY A 373 6.36 -29.48 4.48
C GLY A 373 6.48 -28.83 3.10
N GLU A 374 5.40 -28.16 2.68
CA GLU A 374 5.35 -27.36 1.46
C GLU A 374 5.51 -25.87 1.80
N TYR A 375 6.46 -25.20 1.14
CA TYR A 375 6.78 -23.80 1.35
C TYR A 375 6.55 -23.00 0.07
N ALA A 376 6.07 -21.76 0.20
CA ALA A 376 6.04 -20.82 -0.92
C ALA A 376 7.48 -20.45 -1.31
N ILE A 377 7.78 -20.47 -2.62
CA ILE A 377 9.11 -20.17 -3.13
C ILE A 377 9.14 -18.80 -3.81
N GLU A 378 10.08 -17.95 -3.39
CA GLU A 378 10.45 -16.70 -4.06
C GLU A 378 11.89 -16.83 -4.56
N ARG A 379 12.08 -16.93 -5.89
CA ARG A 379 13.42 -16.99 -6.49
C ARG A 379 13.87 -15.60 -6.88
N ILE A 380 14.98 -15.13 -6.30
CA ILE A 380 15.49 -13.77 -6.54
C ILE A 380 16.65 -13.80 -7.54
N ASN A 381 16.64 -12.89 -8.52
CA ASN A 381 17.85 -12.62 -9.31
C ASN A 381 18.78 -11.75 -8.46
N ILE A 382 19.85 -12.34 -7.93
CA ILE A 382 20.71 -11.72 -6.91
C ILE A 382 21.67 -10.64 -7.45
N ASN A 383 21.74 -10.44 -8.77
CA ASN A 383 22.68 -9.50 -9.38
C ASN A 383 22.28 -8.04 -9.06
N GLY A 384 22.87 -7.47 -8.00
CA GLY A 384 22.57 -6.12 -7.54
C GLY A 384 21.19 -5.98 -6.91
N ALA A 385 20.65 -7.08 -6.36
CA ALA A 385 19.31 -7.10 -5.78
C ALA A 385 19.26 -6.32 -4.45
N PHE A 386 18.19 -5.57 -4.26
CA PHE A 386 17.80 -5.06 -2.95
C PHE A 386 16.59 -5.85 -2.47
N GLN A 387 16.77 -6.68 -1.45
CA GLN A 387 15.72 -7.56 -0.92
C GLN A 387 15.74 -7.52 0.60
N LYS A 388 14.54 -7.46 1.22
CA LYS A 388 14.37 -7.46 2.69
C LYS A 388 15.22 -6.40 3.40
N GLY A 389 15.37 -5.21 2.81
CA GLY A 389 16.14 -4.12 3.42
C GLY A 389 17.66 -4.22 3.24
N GLN A 390 18.15 -5.21 2.49
CA GLN A 390 19.58 -5.43 2.28
C GLN A 390 19.95 -5.44 0.79
N LEU A 391 21.08 -4.82 0.47
CA LEU A 391 21.67 -4.87 -0.87
C LEU A 391 22.62 -6.07 -0.96
N TYR A 392 22.47 -6.85 -2.03
CA TYR A 392 23.32 -8.00 -2.32
C TYR A 392 24.20 -7.69 -3.52
N TYR A 393 25.50 -7.96 -3.36
CA TYR A 393 26.49 -7.69 -4.38
C TYR A 393 27.36 -8.92 -4.65
N PRO A 394 27.21 -9.58 -5.81
CA PRO A 394 28.01 -10.75 -6.14
C PRO A 394 29.40 -10.35 -6.63
N PHE A 395 30.43 -11.06 -6.19
CA PHE A 395 31.83 -10.87 -6.58
C PHE A 395 32.56 -12.22 -6.66
N ARG A 396 33.77 -12.24 -7.24
CA ARG A 396 34.60 -13.44 -7.36
C ARG A 396 35.91 -13.29 -6.62
N VAL A 397 36.32 -14.38 -5.98
CA VAL A 397 37.63 -14.51 -5.34
C VAL A 397 38.31 -15.79 -5.80
N ARG A 398 39.64 -15.80 -5.77
CA ARG A 398 40.44 -17.01 -6.00
C ARG A 398 40.63 -17.74 -4.67
N ARG A 399 39.98 -18.89 -4.51
CA ARG A 399 40.28 -19.81 -3.41
C ARG A 399 41.49 -20.67 -3.78
N THR A 400 42.43 -20.79 -2.85
CA THR A 400 43.59 -21.67 -2.97
C THR A 400 43.56 -22.65 -1.81
N GLU A 401 43.62 -23.94 -2.12
CA GLU A 401 43.57 -25.00 -1.11
C GLU A 401 44.59 -26.09 -1.45
N THR A 402 45.03 -26.84 -0.43
CA THR A 402 45.87 -28.02 -0.65
C THR A 402 44.99 -29.24 -0.51
N VAL A 403 44.81 -29.97 -1.62
CA VAL A 403 43.99 -31.19 -1.65
C VAL A 403 44.86 -32.41 -1.88
N GLU A 404 44.48 -33.54 -1.30
CA GLU A 404 45.09 -34.83 -1.59
C GLU A 404 44.64 -35.30 -2.96
N VAL A 405 45.56 -35.34 -3.93
CA VAL A 405 45.29 -35.87 -5.26
C VAL A 405 45.90 -37.26 -5.36
N LEU A 406 45.16 -38.21 -5.94
CA LEU A 406 45.70 -39.53 -6.26
C LEU A 406 46.62 -39.42 -7.47
N GLU A 407 47.92 -39.64 -7.25
CA GLU A 407 48.92 -39.68 -8.29
C GLU A 407 49.34 -41.12 -8.58
N HIS A 408 49.49 -41.43 -9.86
CA HIS A 408 49.91 -42.75 -10.33
C HIS A 408 51.43 -42.79 -10.43
N LEU A 409 52.05 -43.69 -9.68
CA LEU A 409 53.48 -43.96 -9.79
C LEU A 409 53.77 -44.79 -11.06
N PRO A 410 55.01 -44.72 -11.59
CA PRO A 410 55.42 -45.50 -12.77
C PRO A 410 55.27 -47.02 -12.62
N ASP A 411 55.18 -47.52 -11.39
CA ASP A 411 55.00 -48.94 -11.06
C ASP A 411 53.52 -49.36 -10.86
N GLY A 412 52.58 -48.47 -11.16
CA GLY A 412 51.14 -48.72 -11.07
C GLY A 412 50.52 -48.50 -9.69
N ARG A 413 51.31 -48.18 -8.66
CA ARG A 413 50.79 -47.82 -7.33
C ARG A 413 50.18 -46.42 -7.33
N ARG A 414 49.15 -46.21 -6.51
CA ARG A 414 48.52 -44.89 -6.33
C ARG A 414 48.90 -44.34 -4.96
N ILE A 415 49.45 -43.12 -4.94
CA ILE A 415 49.75 -42.41 -3.70
C ILE A 415 48.93 -41.14 -3.63
N LYS A 416 48.57 -40.72 -2.42
CA LYS A 416 47.95 -39.41 -2.19
C LYS A 416 49.06 -38.40 -2.02
N VAL A 417 49.09 -37.39 -2.87
CA VAL A 417 50.08 -36.31 -2.83
C VAL A 417 49.35 -35.00 -2.55
N PRO A 418 49.80 -34.19 -1.57
CA PRO A 418 49.22 -32.88 -1.32
C PRO A 418 49.57 -31.96 -2.50
N LYS A 419 48.56 -31.47 -3.20
CA LYS A 419 48.72 -30.55 -4.33
C LYS A 419 47.92 -29.28 -4.08
N LYS A 420 48.57 -28.12 -4.31
CA LYS A 420 47.87 -26.84 -4.31
C LYS A 420 46.97 -26.74 -5.53
N THR A 421 45.69 -26.49 -5.31
CA THR A 421 44.69 -26.20 -6.32
C THR A 421 44.19 -24.76 -6.18
N HIS A 422 43.78 -24.18 -7.29
CA HIS A 422 43.26 -22.83 -7.36
C HIS A 422 41.90 -22.87 -8.07
N VAL A 423 40.87 -22.26 -7.49
CA VAL A 423 39.53 -22.23 -8.06
C VAL A 423 38.92 -20.83 -7.89
N LEU A 424 38.17 -20.38 -8.89
CA LEU A 424 37.36 -19.17 -8.77
C LEU A 424 36.07 -19.51 -8.02
N VAL A 425 35.79 -18.77 -6.95
CA VAL A 425 34.60 -18.91 -6.12
C VAL A 425 33.78 -17.64 -6.24
N THR A 426 32.49 -17.79 -6.54
CA THR A 426 31.53 -16.68 -6.47
C THR A 426 31.08 -16.53 -5.02
N GLN A 427 31.12 -15.31 -4.51
CA GLN A 427 30.62 -14.92 -3.18
C GLN A 427 29.66 -13.74 -3.34
N ILE A 428 28.80 -13.53 -2.35
CA ILE A 428 27.87 -12.42 -2.30
C ILE A 428 28.16 -11.64 -1.02
N VAL A 429 28.49 -10.36 -1.14
CA VAL A 429 28.54 -9.47 0.03
C VAL A 429 27.16 -8.83 0.19
N ARG A 430 26.67 -8.81 1.43
CA ARG A 430 25.41 -8.19 1.81
C ARG A 430 25.68 -6.87 2.53
N SER A 431 24.73 -5.94 2.47
CA SER A 431 24.94 -4.58 3.01
C SER A 431 25.20 -4.52 4.52
N ASP A 432 24.88 -5.56 5.28
CA ASP A 432 25.26 -5.72 6.69
C ASP A 432 26.70 -6.24 6.91
N GLY A 433 27.46 -6.45 5.83
CA GLY A 433 28.85 -6.90 5.89
C GLY A 433 29.02 -8.43 5.95
N ASP A 434 27.93 -9.19 5.84
CA ASP A 434 28.00 -10.64 5.67
C ASP A 434 28.49 -11.02 4.28
N VAL A 435 29.24 -12.14 4.21
CA VAL A 435 29.74 -12.72 2.97
C VAL A 435 29.18 -14.11 2.86
N LEU A 436 28.31 -14.31 1.88
CA LEU A 436 27.52 -15.51 1.68
C LEU A 436 28.04 -16.27 0.46
N THR A 437 28.05 -17.59 0.55
CA THR A 437 28.40 -18.47 -0.58
C THR A 437 27.14 -19.13 -1.15
N PRO A 438 26.88 -19.02 -2.46
CA PRO A 438 25.75 -19.71 -3.07
C PRO A 438 26.04 -21.21 -3.14
N LYS A 439 25.05 -22.02 -2.78
CA LYS A 439 25.13 -23.48 -2.75
C LYS A 439 23.87 -24.10 -3.35
N GLU A 440 24.07 -25.16 -4.14
CA GLU A 440 22.99 -26.04 -4.57
C GLU A 440 22.56 -26.92 -3.39
N MET A 441 21.26 -26.90 -3.08
CA MET A 441 20.70 -27.66 -1.98
C MET A 441 20.53 -29.14 -2.37
N PRO A 442 20.71 -30.08 -1.42
CA PRO A 442 20.47 -31.49 -1.69
C PRO A 442 19.06 -31.74 -2.22
N SER A 443 18.95 -32.49 -3.31
CA SER A 443 17.68 -32.83 -3.95
C SER A 443 17.55 -34.35 -4.12
N PRO A 444 16.32 -34.91 -4.15
CA PRO A 444 16.10 -36.32 -4.48
C PRO A 444 16.77 -36.74 -5.80
N ALA A 445 17.17 -38.00 -5.88
CA ALA A 445 17.77 -38.55 -7.09
C ALA A 445 16.79 -38.43 -8.27
N GLY A 446 17.28 -37.94 -9.41
CA GLY A 446 16.48 -37.72 -10.62
C GLY A 446 15.82 -36.33 -10.72
N THR A 447 16.03 -35.44 -9.74
CA THR A 447 15.57 -34.05 -9.84
C THR A 447 16.25 -33.34 -11.03
N ALA A 448 15.43 -32.76 -11.91
CA ALA A 448 15.91 -32.00 -13.07
C ALA A 448 16.70 -30.77 -12.62
N ASP A 449 17.71 -30.37 -13.39
CA ASP A 449 18.60 -29.27 -12.99
C ASP A 449 17.87 -27.93 -12.77
N GLU A 450 16.76 -27.69 -13.48
CA GLU A 450 15.91 -26.49 -13.35
C GLU A 450 15.06 -26.45 -12.07
N ASP A 451 14.79 -27.63 -11.51
CA ASP A 451 13.99 -27.81 -10.28
C ASP A 451 14.87 -27.79 -9.03
N ARG A 452 16.19 -27.85 -9.17
CA ARG A 452 17.11 -27.77 -8.03
C ARG A 452 17.11 -26.37 -7.43
N ILE A 453 17.17 -26.34 -6.10
CA ILE A 453 17.20 -25.10 -5.33
C ILE A 453 18.65 -24.66 -5.17
N ILE A 454 18.92 -23.39 -5.48
CA ILE A 454 20.18 -22.72 -5.15
C ILE A 454 19.87 -21.67 -4.12
N ALA A 455 20.59 -21.69 -3.00
CA ALA A 455 20.40 -20.77 -1.90
C ALA A 455 21.72 -20.21 -1.38
N LEU A 456 21.64 -19.08 -0.69
CA LEU A 456 22.72 -18.53 0.12
C LEU A 456 22.71 -19.18 1.51
N GLU A 457 23.82 -19.04 2.25
CA GLU A 457 23.97 -19.59 3.61
C GLU A 457 22.96 -19.05 4.61
N ASP A 458 22.35 -17.89 4.35
CA ASP A 458 21.28 -17.33 5.16
C ASP A 458 19.89 -17.90 4.83
N GLY A 459 19.74 -18.68 3.75
CA GLY A 459 18.44 -19.21 3.29
C GLY A 459 17.84 -18.45 2.10
N THR A 460 18.46 -17.37 1.63
CA THR A 460 17.98 -16.64 0.44
C THR A 460 18.02 -17.53 -0.80
N ILE A 461 16.86 -17.82 -1.40
CA ILE A 461 16.76 -18.61 -2.63
C ILE A 461 17.01 -17.72 -3.86
N ILE A 462 17.96 -18.13 -4.71
CA ILE A 462 18.35 -17.37 -5.90
C ILE A 462 18.05 -18.14 -7.20
N THR A 463 17.83 -17.42 -8.29
CA THR A 463 17.48 -18.00 -9.59
C THR A 463 18.62 -18.80 -10.21
N SER A 464 19.87 -18.39 -9.98
CA SER A 464 21.09 -19.04 -10.48
C SER A 464 22.32 -18.51 -9.75
N ILE A 465 23.44 -19.25 -9.80
CA ILE A 465 24.73 -18.75 -9.32
C ILE A 465 25.15 -17.56 -10.20
N PRO A 466 25.36 -16.35 -9.62
CA PRO A 466 25.64 -15.17 -10.41
C PRO A 466 27.02 -15.25 -11.08
N ARG A 467 27.17 -14.52 -12.19
CA ARG A 467 28.41 -14.35 -12.95
C ARG A 467 28.86 -12.88 -12.88
N PRO A 468 29.64 -12.50 -11.86
CA PRO A 468 29.97 -11.09 -11.60
C PRO A 468 30.76 -10.40 -12.72
N GLU A 469 31.48 -11.15 -13.55
CA GLU A 469 32.33 -10.62 -14.62
C GLU A 469 31.55 -9.73 -15.62
N ASP A 470 30.25 -9.94 -15.73
CA ASP A 470 29.38 -9.19 -16.63
C ASP A 470 28.95 -7.82 -16.05
N TYR A 471 28.99 -7.62 -14.72
CA TYR A 471 28.35 -6.47 -14.04
C TYR A 471 29.11 -5.91 -12.82
N ALA A 472 30.30 -6.42 -12.51
CA ALA A 472 31.06 -6.01 -11.33
C ALA A 472 31.66 -4.59 -11.49
N THR A 473 31.16 -3.68 -10.67
CA THR A 473 31.61 -2.29 -10.48
C THR A 473 32.58 -2.07 -9.31
N TRP A 474 32.72 -3.01 -8.37
CA TRP A 474 33.55 -2.89 -7.17
C TRP A 474 34.79 -3.79 -7.27
N ARG A 475 35.93 -3.28 -6.80
CA ARG A 475 37.15 -4.07 -6.64
C ARG A 475 37.11 -4.85 -5.32
N THR A 476 37.79 -5.98 -5.26
CA THR A 476 37.86 -6.82 -4.05
C THR A 476 38.41 -6.05 -2.85
N GLU A 477 39.37 -5.15 -3.04
CA GLU A 477 39.90 -4.30 -1.98
C GLU A 477 38.83 -3.37 -1.40
N SER A 478 37.96 -2.81 -2.25
CA SER A 478 36.85 -1.95 -1.84
C SER A 478 35.78 -2.72 -1.08
N ILE A 479 35.48 -3.95 -1.51
CA ILE A 479 34.56 -4.86 -0.81
C ILE A 479 35.11 -5.20 0.57
N ASN A 480 36.40 -5.54 0.69
CA ASN A 480 37.02 -5.85 1.98
C ASN A 480 37.04 -4.64 2.92
N ALA A 481 37.33 -3.44 2.40
CA ALA A 481 37.28 -2.21 3.18
C ALA A 481 35.86 -1.88 3.67
N TYR A 482 34.86 -2.09 2.82
CA TYR A 482 33.45 -1.98 3.19
C TYR A 482 33.10 -2.92 4.34
N ILE A 483 33.39 -4.23 4.18
CA ILE A 483 33.09 -5.26 5.18
C ILE A 483 33.75 -4.93 6.53
N ALA A 484 35.02 -4.53 6.52
CA ALA A 484 35.74 -4.16 7.74
C ALA A 484 35.04 -3.01 8.48
N LYS A 485 34.70 -1.92 7.77
CA LYS A 485 34.02 -0.77 8.36
C LYS A 485 32.63 -1.12 8.91
N VAL A 486 31.83 -1.88 8.17
CA VAL A 486 30.49 -2.28 8.64
C VAL A 486 30.59 -3.14 9.91
N ARG A 487 31.53 -4.10 9.97
CA ARG A 487 31.75 -4.94 11.15
C ARG A 487 32.25 -4.16 12.36
N GLU A 488 32.99 -3.09 12.14
CA GLU A 488 33.44 -2.15 13.19
C GLU A 488 32.38 -1.11 13.55
N ASN A 489 31.17 -1.21 12.99
CA ASN A 489 30.08 -0.25 13.15
C ASN A 489 30.47 1.20 12.79
N GLN A 490 31.33 1.34 11.77
CA GLN A 490 31.75 2.60 11.18
C GLN A 490 31.01 2.84 9.85
N GLU A 491 30.82 4.11 9.48
CA GLU A 491 30.24 4.45 8.18
C GLU A 491 31.12 3.92 7.03
N PRO A 492 30.62 2.97 6.20
CA PRO A 492 31.44 2.33 5.18
C PRO A 492 31.64 3.21 3.94
N HIS A 493 30.85 4.28 3.82
CA HIS A 493 30.85 5.23 2.71
C HIS A 493 31.30 6.61 3.18
N ARG A 494 31.63 7.48 2.23
CA ARG A 494 31.87 8.90 2.53
C ARG A 494 30.54 9.56 2.92
N PRO A 495 30.52 10.53 3.84
CA PRO A 495 29.31 11.27 4.17
C PRO A 495 28.67 11.87 2.91
N PHE A 496 27.35 11.72 2.77
CA PHE A 496 26.62 12.19 1.58
C PHE A 496 26.86 13.68 1.29
N GLY A 497 26.99 14.50 2.34
CA GLY A 497 27.30 15.93 2.21
C GLY A 497 28.63 16.21 1.52
N GLU A 498 29.67 15.41 1.78
CA GLU A 498 30.96 15.54 1.10
C GLU A 498 30.88 15.10 -0.36
N ILE A 499 30.17 14.00 -0.64
CA ILE A 499 29.94 13.53 -2.01
C ILE A 499 29.21 14.59 -2.83
N MET A 500 28.19 15.22 -2.23
CA MET A 500 27.42 16.26 -2.88
C MET A 500 28.23 17.54 -3.09
N ALA A 501 29.08 17.93 -2.13
CA ALA A 501 29.99 19.05 -2.29
C ALA A 501 30.95 18.84 -3.47
N ASP A 502 31.59 17.67 -3.56
CA ASP A 502 32.48 17.32 -4.66
C ASP A 502 31.75 17.32 -6.01
N LEU A 503 30.52 16.79 -6.06
CA LEU A 503 29.69 16.79 -7.27
C LEU A 503 29.36 18.22 -7.72
N LEU A 504 28.94 19.07 -6.79
CA LEU A 504 28.63 20.46 -7.06
C LEU A 504 29.87 21.23 -7.53
N ASP A 505 31.01 21.01 -6.91
CA ASP A 505 32.27 21.63 -7.31
C ASP A 505 32.75 21.12 -8.68
N HIS A 506 32.63 19.82 -8.96
CA HIS A 506 32.91 19.27 -10.28
C HIS A 506 32.01 19.89 -11.36
N LEU A 507 30.70 19.97 -11.11
CA LEU A 507 29.75 20.59 -12.03
C LEU A 507 30.06 22.08 -12.26
N ARG A 508 30.43 22.82 -11.21
CA ARG A 508 30.87 24.23 -11.30
C ARG A 508 32.17 24.42 -12.08
N THR A 509 33.07 23.44 -12.07
CA THR A 509 34.32 23.49 -12.85
C THR A 509 34.16 23.04 -14.31
N THR A 510 33.03 22.38 -14.63
CA THR A 510 32.74 21.84 -15.97
C THR A 510 31.71 22.68 -16.73
N THR A 511 31.12 23.69 -16.09
CA THR A 511 30.33 24.78 -16.69
C THR A 511 31.15 26.04 -16.76
#